data_AF-A0A316HQC9-F1
#
_entry.id   AF-A0A316HQC9-F1
#
_cell.length_a   1.000
_cell.length_b   1.000
_cell.length_c   1.000
_cell.angle_alpha   90.00
_cell.angle_beta   90.00
_cell.angle_gamma   90.00
#
_symmetry.space_group_name_H-M   'P 1'
#
loop_
_entity.id
_entity.type
_entity.pdbx_description
1 polymer ?
#
loop_
_entity_poly.entity_id
_entity_poly.type
_entity_poly.pdbx_seq_one_letter_code
_entity_poly.pdbx_strand_id
1 'polypeptide(L)'
;MSRATRLLAAASACATVLGMSATPALAAPAPEATAAAYVFTDGLVTEALVAENGEIGQPMHASGFTATHPGWDVRLSDEAAAPGLPKQDVRLRASQDATSSSAGNKGFLSIIDGHSSEVPLVVVNYVSGGVSCSPGGVWHSHAGQVRLWVRDLGHELYEVDWWNSEAKSLFNGGGPADRPYDGLISTTVKLNSLDKLDQLTGYGPFAKYQGRTHGGGKSLEVVITQTERGGATKTYRILAGASAATC
;
A
#
# COMPACT_ATOMS: atom_id res chain seq x y z
N MET A 1 53.36 10.89 -38.72
CA MET A 1 52.19 10.30 -38.01
C MET A 1 50.91 10.98 -38.54
N SER A 2 49.96 10.17 -39.02
CA SER A 2 48.54 10.46 -39.38
C SER A 2 48.25 11.61 -40.38
N ARG A 3 48.06 11.34 -41.69
CA ARG A 3 46.76 11.08 -42.40
C ARG A 3 45.73 12.21 -42.19
N ALA A 4 45.53 13.12 -43.17
CA ALA A 4 44.60 13.01 -44.31
C ALA A 4 43.14 12.78 -43.83
N THR A 5 42.12 13.58 -44.15
CA THR A 5 41.72 14.13 -45.45
C THR A 5 40.64 15.20 -45.25
N ARG A 6 40.69 16.27 -46.06
CA ARG A 6 39.63 17.29 -46.19
C ARG A 6 38.60 16.87 -47.25
N LEU A 7 37.35 17.19 -46.93
CA LEU A 7 36.26 17.71 -47.79
C LEU A 7 35.38 16.77 -48.66
N LEU A 8 34.08 17.01 -48.45
CA LEU A 8 32.90 16.99 -49.35
C LEU A 8 32.41 15.66 -49.94
N ALA A 9 31.14 15.33 -49.70
CA ALA A 9 30.04 15.73 -50.59
C ALA A 9 28.70 15.13 -50.12
N ALA A 10 27.62 15.88 -50.31
CA ALA A 10 26.26 15.41 -50.19
C ALA A 10 25.92 14.46 -51.34
N ALA A 11 25.19 13.39 -51.04
CA ALA A 11 24.39 12.67 -52.02
C ALA A 11 23.07 12.25 -51.34
N SER A 12 21.99 12.88 -51.79
CA SER A 12 20.62 12.43 -51.55
C SER A 12 20.37 11.10 -52.24
N ALA A 13 19.70 10.17 -51.56
CA ALA A 13 18.96 9.11 -52.21
C ALA A 13 17.58 9.01 -51.54
N CYS A 14 16.57 9.55 -52.22
CA CYS A 14 15.18 9.19 -51.98
C CYS A 14 15.02 7.70 -52.29
N ALA A 15 14.67 6.91 -51.28
CA ALA A 15 14.00 5.64 -51.47
C ALA A 15 12.55 5.83 -51.00
N THR A 16 11.65 6.04 -51.94
CA THR A 16 10.21 5.99 -51.72
C THR A 16 9.83 4.53 -51.50
N VAL A 17 9.47 4.15 -50.27
CA VAL A 17 8.72 2.92 -50.00
C VAL A 17 7.39 3.33 -49.39
N LEU A 18 6.32 3.11 -50.15
CA LEU A 18 4.96 3.02 -49.63
C LEU A 18 4.93 1.96 -48.53
N GLY A 19 4.59 2.33 -47.30
CA GLY A 19 4.39 1.34 -46.26
C GLY A 19 4.26 1.99 -44.89
N MET A 20 3.02 2.20 -44.46
CA MET A 20 2.60 2.47 -43.09
C MET A 20 3.44 3.51 -42.34
N SER A 21 2.84 4.68 -42.13
CA SER A 21 3.13 5.48 -40.94
C SER A 21 2.80 4.63 -39.71
N ALA A 22 3.70 3.73 -39.34
CA ALA A 22 3.78 3.22 -38.00
C ALA A 22 4.10 4.45 -37.16
N THR A 23 3.08 4.98 -36.49
CA THR A 23 3.30 5.75 -35.27
C THR A 23 4.42 5.05 -34.53
N PRO A 24 5.52 5.75 -34.17
CA PRO A 24 6.59 5.12 -33.41
C PRO A 24 5.90 4.41 -32.25
N ALA A 25 6.06 3.08 -32.20
CA ALA A 25 5.49 2.30 -31.12
C ALA A 25 5.99 2.98 -29.86
N LEU A 26 5.08 3.59 -29.09
CA LEU A 26 5.44 4.10 -27.77
C LEU A 26 6.13 2.95 -27.09
N ALA A 27 7.40 3.15 -26.73
CA ALA A 27 8.15 2.14 -26.00
C ALA A 27 7.26 1.69 -24.84
N ALA A 28 7.03 0.38 -24.74
CA ALA A 28 6.24 -0.17 -23.66
C ALA A 28 6.76 0.43 -22.34
N PRO A 29 5.87 0.86 -21.43
CA PRO A 29 6.30 1.39 -20.14
C PRO A 29 7.31 0.44 -19.50
N ALA A 30 8.41 0.98 -18.98
CA ALA A 30 9.42 0.15 -18.34
C ALA A 30 8.80 -0.66 -17.18
N PRO A 31 9.28 -1.89 -16.92
CA PRO A 31 8.84 -2.65 -15.75
C PRO A 31 9.03 -1.84 -14.48
N GLU A 32 8.05 -1.95 -13.58
CA GLU A 32 8.03 -1.14 -12.36
C GLU A 32 7.37 -1.88 -11.21
N ALA A 33 7.98 -1.83 -10.04
CA ALA A 33 7.47 -2.47 -8.83
C ALA A 33 7.52 -1.53 -7.62
N THR A 34 6.45 -1.57 -6.82
CA THR A 34 6.31 -0.80 -5.58
C THR A 34 5.71 -1.70 -4.51
N ALA A 35 6.35 -1.76 -3.35
CA ALA A 35 5.80 -2.38 -2.15
C ALA A 35 5.59 -1.31 -1.08
N ALA A 36 4.47 -1.35 -0.35
CA ALA A 36 4.19 -0.44 0.75
C ALA A 36 3.73 -1.21 1.99
N ALA A 37 4.28 -0.90 3.16
CA ALA A 37 3.80 -1.46 4.42
C ALA A 37 2.46 -0.82 4.79
N TYR A 38 2.38 0.49 4.66
CA TYR A 38 1.14 1.23 4.76
C TYR A 38 1.09 2.42 3.78
N VAL A 39 -0.12 2.80 3.40
CA VAL A 39 -0.41 4.09 2.78
C VAL A 39 -1.63 4.68 3.45
N PHE A 40 -1.46 5.80 4.13
CA PHE A 40 -2.53 6.60 4.70
C PHE A 40 -2.88 7.73 3.73
N THR A 41 -4.18 7.97 3.52
CA THR A 41 -4.64 9.14 2.76
C THR A 41 -5.90 9.74 3.37
N ASP A 42 -5.94 11.06 3.44
CA ASP A 42 -7.14 11.85 3.75
C ASP A 42 -7.81 12.41 2.46
N GLY A 43 -7.29 12.05 1.29
CA GLY A 43 -7.72 12.53 -0.02
C GLY A 43 -6.93 13.75 -0.54
N LEU A 44 -6.17 14.43 0.31
CA LEU A 44 -5.36 15.60 -0.05
C LEU A 44 -3.87 15.34 0.15
N VAL A 45 -3.52 14.67 1.25
CA VAL A 45 -2.16 14.32 1.65
C VAL A 45 -2.06 12.81 1.76
N THR A 46 -0.94 12.27 1.27
CA THR A 46 -0.63 10.85 1.39
C THR A 46 0.65 10.68 2.18
N GLU A 47 0.60 9.77 3.15
CA GLU A 47 1.76 9.36 3.93
C GLU A 47 1.94 7.85 3.78
N ALA A 48 3.18 7.40 3.58
CA ALA A 48 3.44 6.01 3.30
C ALA A 48 4.86 5.59 3.67
N LEU A 49 5.03 4.30 3.99
CA LEU A 49 6.33 3.64 3.97
C LEU A 49 6.39 2.71 2.76
N VAL A 50 7.23 3.08 1.79
CA VAL A 50 7.34 2.41 0.50
C VAL A 50 8.77 1.95 0.23
N ALA A 51 8.88 0.81 -0.46
CA ALA A 51 10.11 0.35 -1.09
C ALA A 51 9.91 0.34 -2.61
N GLU A 52 10.80 1.02 -3.31
CA GLU A 52 10.92 1.03 -4.77
C GLU A 52 12.33 0.59 -5.13
N ASN A 53 12.47 -0.50 -5.88
CA ASN A 53 13.75 -1.08 -6.26
C ASN A 53 14.75 -1.24 -5.09
N GLY A 54 14.31 -1.87 -4.00
CA GLY A 54 15.08 -2.09 -2.79
C GLY A 54 14.33 -2.97 -1.78
N GLU A 55 14.97 -3.21 -0.64
CA GLU A 55 14.38 -3.91 0.50
C GLU A 55 14.42 -3.04 1.75
N ILE A 56 13.32 -3.02 2.48
CA ILE A 56 13.20 -2.42 3.81
C ILE A 56 12.81 -3.54 4.77
N GLY A 57 13.54 -3.70 5.87
CA GLY A 57 13.13 -4.61 6.94
C GLY A 57 13.72 -4.21 8.28
N GLN A 58 12.93 -4.42 9.35
CA GLN A 58 13.18 -4.36 10.82
C GLN A 58 11.82 -4.08 11.53
N PRO A 59 11.69 -4.21 12.87
CA PRO A 59 10.59 -3.57 13.57
C PRO A 59 10.68 -2.05 13.39
N MET A 60 9.61 -1.41 12.92
CA MET A 60 9.62 0.00 12.55
C MET A 60 8.43 0.72 13.17
N HIS A 61 8.71 1.67 14.04
CA HIS A 61 7.75 2.76 14.22
C HIS A 61 7.58 3.44 12.86
N ALA A 62 6.36 3.41 12.30
CA ALA A 62 6.12 3.87 10.94
C ALA A 62 5.99 5.39 10.91
N SER A 63 5.15 5.91 11.81
CA SER A 63 4.83 7.31 11.91
C SER A 63 4.03 7.58 13.18
N GLY A 64 4.34 8.70 13.86
CA GLY A 64 3.59 9.17 15.03
C GLY A 64 2.31 9.89 14.63
N PHE A 65 1.77 10.73 15.52
CA PHE A 65 0.63 11.59 15.19
C PHE A 65 1.04 12.67 14.16
N THR A 66 0.46 12.63 12.95
CA THR A 66 0.78 13.59 11.88
C THR A 66 -0.44 14.41 11.44
N ALA A 67 -0.20 15.41 10.58
CA ALA A 67 -1.29 16.19 9.97
C ALA A 67 -2.18 15.35 9.05
N THR A 68 -1.66 14.24 8.49
CA THR A 68 -2.39 13.35 7.59
C THR A 68 -3.39 12.47 8.37
N HIS A 69 -3.05 12.10 9.60
CA HIS A 69 -3.86 11.26 10.49
C HIS A 69 -3.79 11.78 11.94
N PRO A 70 -4.34 12.98 12.19
CA PRO A 70 -4.28 13.58 13.50
C PRO A 70 -5.01 12.67 14.50
N GLY A 71 -4.30 12.31 15.57
CA GLY A 71 -4.82 11.46 16.64
C GLY A 71 -4.63 9.96 16.45
N TRP A 72 -3.97 9.51 15.38
CA TRP A 72 -3.49 8.12 15.25
C TRP A 72 -1.97 8.01 15.13
N ASP A 73 -1.43 6.97 15.75
CA ASP A 73 -0.03 6.54 15.65
C ASP A 73 0.00 5.21 14.89
N VAL A 74 0.86 5.13 13.87
CA VAL A 74 0.99 3.97 12.98
C VAL A 74 2.27 3.22 13.32
N ARG A 75 2.12 1.97 13.75
CA ARG A 75 3.25 1.10 14.11
C ARG A 75 3.33 -0.11 13.19
N LEU A 76 4.55 -0.46 12.80
CA LEU A 76 4.85 -1.63 11.99
C LEU A 76 5.73 -2.56 12.82
N SER A 77 5.26 -3.80 13.04
CA SER A 77 5.85 -4.76 13.99
C SER A 77 5.56 -4.39 15.44
N ASP A 78 4.93 -5.32 16.15
CA ASP A 78 4.29 -5.07 17.44
C ASP A 78 5.07 -5.66 18.61
N GLU A 79 6.35 -5.28 18.76
CA GLU A 79 7.11 -5.71 19.94
C GLU A 79 6.68 -4.98 21.23
N ALA A 80 5.88 -3.90 21.12
CA ALA A 80 5.66 -2.97 22.23
C ALA A 80 4.19 -2.64 22.55
N ALA A 81 3.20 -2.96 21.70
CA ALA A 81 1.84 -2.44 21.87
C ALA A 81 0.84 -3.43 22.47
N ALA A 82 1.06 -4.76 22.42
CA ALA A 82 0.24 -5.70 23.20
C ALA A 82 0.94 -7.04 23.50
N PRO A 83 1.01 -7.48 24.77
CA PRO A 83 1.48 -8.82 25.14
C PRO A 83 0.65 -9.91 24.45
N GLY A 84 1.31 -10.88 23.80
CA GLY A 84 0.65 -12.06 23.22
C GLY A 84 0.36 -12.01 21.72
N LEU A 85 0.66 -10.91 21.02
CA LEU A 85 0.59 -10.86 19.56
C LEU A 85 1.76 -11.64 18.91
N PRO A 86 1.55 -12.31 17.76
CA PRO A 86 2.62 -13.03 17.09
C PRO A 86 3.72 -12.08 16.64
N LYS A 87 5.00 -12.45 16.84
CA LYS A 87 6.14 -11.68 16.32
C LYS A 87 6.23 -11.81 14.80
N GLN A 88 6.27 -10.67 14.10
CA GLN A 88 6.57 -10.67 12.67
C GLN A 88 7.32 -9.40 12.29
N ASP A 89 8.52 -9.58 11.76
CA ASP A 89 9.27 -8.50 11.13
C ASP A 89 8.48 -7.96 9.94
N VAL A 90 8.51 -6.65 9.80
CA VAL A 90 8.04 -6.02 8.58
C VAL A 90 9.13 -6.14 7.52
N ARG A 91 8.75 -6.60 6.34
CA ARG A 91 9.62 -6.65 5.16
C ARG A 91 8.86 -6.15 3.96
N LEU A 92 9.46 -5.19 3.26
CA LEU A 92 9.01 -4.70 1.96
C LEU A 92 10.13 -4.94 0.98
N ARG A 93 9.81 -5.48 -0.19
CA ARG A 93 10.78 -5.67 -1.25
C ARG A 93 10.16 -5.32 -2.58
N ALA A 94 10.82 -4.47 -3.33
CA ALA A 94 10.51 -4.22 -4.73
C ALA A 94 11.78 -4.40 -5.55
N SER A 95 11.68 -5.00 -6.72
CA SER A 95 12.81 -5.15 -7.64
C SER A 95 12.31 -5.19 -9.07
N GLN A 96 13.14 -4.72 -9.99
CA GLN A 96 12.85 -4.75 -11.42
C GLN A 96 14.12 -4.96 -12.22
N ASP A 97 13.96 -5.55 -13.40
CA ASP A 97 14.98 -5.63 -14.44
C ASP A 97 14.41 -5.12 -15.77
N ALA A 98 15.08 -5.42 -16.88
CA ALA A 98 14.71 -4.92 -18.19
C ALA A 98 13.34 -5.42 -18.68
N THR A 99 12.85 -6.57 -18.19
CA THR A 99 11.63 -7.21 -18.71
C THR A 99 10.65 -7.62 -17.62
N SER A 100 11.06 -7.60 -16.35
CA SER A 100 10.27 -8.10 -15.24
C SER A 100 10.35 -7.19 -14.02
N SER A 101 9.35 -7.32 -13.16
CA SER A 101 9.29 -6.63 -11.88
C SER A 101 8.60 -7.50 -10.82
N SER A 102 8.96 -7.30 -9.56
CA SER A 102 8.33 -7.98 -8.43
C SER A 102 8.27 -7.09 -7.19
N ALA A 103 7.13 -7.14 -6.50
CA ALA A 103 6.89 -6.44 -5.26
C ALA A 103 6.30 -7.40 -4.21
N GLY A 104 6.88 -7.46 -3.02
CA GLY A 104 6.45 -8.31 -1.93
C GLY A 104 6.40 -7.56 -0.61
N ASN A 105 5.51 -7.98 0.26
CA ASN A 105 5.35 -7.44 1.60
C ASN A 105 5.03 -8.55 2.61
N LYS A 106 5.35 -8.28 3.88
CA LYS A 106 5.02 -9.11 5.04
C LYS A 106 5.07 -8.24 6.28
N GLY A 107 4.12 -8.38 7.21
CA GLY A 107 4.23 -7.70 8.51
C GLY A 107 2.92 -7.54 9.25
N PHE A 108 2.95 -6.64 10.23
CA PHE A 108 1.77 -6.13 10.92
C PHE A 108 1.64 -4.63 10.73
N LEU A 109 0.39 -4.15 10.78
CA LEU A 109 0.03 -2.75 10.92
C LEU A 109 -0.80 -2.61 12.19
N SER A 110 -0.33 -1.83 13.16
CA SER A 110 -1.08 -1.48 14.36
C SER A 110 -1.42 0.01 14.33
N ILE A 111 -2.68 0.35 14.62
CA ILE A 111 -3.19 1.72 14.68
C ILE A 111 -3.52 2.03 16.14
N ILE A 112 -2.91 3.06 16.70
CA ILE A 112 -3.06 3.45 18.09
C ILE A 112 -3.69 4.83 18.14
N ASP A 113 -4.71 5.01 18.97
CA ASP A 113 -5.53 6.22 19.04
C ASP A 113 -5.28 7.07 20.30
N GLY A 114 -4.16 6.84 20.99
CA GLY A 114 -3.80 7.57 22.22
C GLY A 114 -4.63 7.21 23.44
N HIS A 115 -5.43 6.15 23.38
CA HIS A 115 -6.17 5.63 24.53
C HIS A 115 -5.23 5.20 25.67
N SER A 116 -5.62 5.44 26.92
CA SER A 116 -4.77 5.22 28.11
C SER A 116 -4.43 3.75 28.39
N SER A 117 -5.14 2.81 27.77
CA SER A 117 -4.85 1.38 27.91
C SER A 117 -3.63 0.94 27.10
N GLU A 118 -3.10 1.77 26.20
CA GLU A 118 -1.98 1.49 25.28
C GLU A 118 -2.19 0.33 24.30
N VAL A 119 -3.26 -0.45 24.45
CA VAL A 119 -3.72 -1.47 23.51
C VAL A 119 -4.11 -0.83 22.18
N PRO A 120 -3.61 -1.28 21.02
CA PRO A 120 -3.96 -0.72 19.70
C PRO A 120 -5.46 -0.79 19.42
N LEU A 121 -5.99 0.18 18.68
CA LEU A 121 -7.38 0.19 18.20
C LEU A 121 -7.61 -0.93 17.15
N VAL A 122 -6.66 -1.08 16.23
CA VAL A 122 -6.71 -2.07 15.14
C VAL A 122 -5.33 -2.68 14.96
N VAL A 123 -5.28 -3.99 14.72
CA VAL A 123 -4.08 -4.70 14.26
C VAL A 123 -4.42 -5.54 13.04
N VAL A 124 -3.63 -5.41 11.96
CA VAL A 124 -3.77 -6.22 10.74
C VAL A 124 -2.50 -7.00 10.49
N ASN A 125 -2.61 -8.32 10.33
CA ASN A 125 -1.54 -9.14 9.77
C ASN A 125 -1.71 -9.23 8.25
N TYR A 126 -0.90 -8.50 7.50
CA TYR A 126 -0.72 -8.74 6.07
C TYR A 126 0.40 -9.78 5.92
N VAL A 127 -0.04 -11.03 5.75
CA VAL A 127 0.87 -12.17 5.60
C VAL A 127 1.76 -12.04 4.38
N SER A 128 2.85 -12.82 4.36
CA SER A 128 3.82 -12.76 3.27
C SER A 128 3.16 -12.98 1.92
N GLY A 129 3.27 -12.02 1.03
CA GLY A 129 2.69 -12.11 -0.30
C GLY A 129 3.30 -11.08 -1.24
N GLY A 130 2.96 -11.18 -2.51
CA GLY A 130 3.48 -10.27 -3.52
C GLY A 130 2.89 -10.46 -4.89
N VAL A 131 3.33 -9.60 -5.79
CA VAL A 131 2.99 -9.63 -7.21
C VAL A 131 4.31 -9.64 -7.98
N SER A 132 4.40 -10.49 -9.00
CA SER A 132 5.44 -10.40 -10.02
C SER A 132 4.82 -10.28 -11.41
N CYS A 133 5.47 -9.54 -12.28
CA CYS A 133 5.11 -9.37 -13.69
C CYS A 133 6.34 -9.68 -14.54
N SER A 134 6.16 -10.48 -15.58
CA SER A 134 7.16 -10.71 -16.62
C SER A 134 6.45 -10.95 -17.95
N PRO A 135 7.15 -11.10 -19.08
CA PRO A 135 6.51 -11.32 -20.38
C PRO A 135 5.59 -12.56 -20.43
N GLY A 136 5.78 -13.51 -19.51
CA GLY A 136 4.92 -14.69 -19.36
C GLY A 136 3.60 -14.45 -18.62
N GLY A 137 3.38 -13.27 -18.03
CA GLY A 137 2.15 -12.92 -17.33
C GLY A 137 2.37 -12.28 -15.94
N VAL A 138 1.29 -12.28 -15.17
CA VAL A 138 1.24 -11.73 -13.80
C VAL A 138 1.02 -12.89 -12.83
N TRP A 139 1.82 -12.95 -11.77
CA TRP A 139 1.71 -13.96 -10.72
C TRP A 139 1.50 -13.30 -9.36
N HIS A 140 0.62 -13.89 -8.57
CA HIS A 140 0.36 -13.49 -7.20
C HIS A 140 0.83 -14.59 -6.25
N SER A 141 1.62 -14.24 -5.25
CA SER A 141 2.00 -15.14 -4.17
C SER A 141 1.27 -14.76 -2.88
N HIS A 142 0.87 -15.76 -2.11
CA HIS A 142 0.29 -15.58 -0.79
C HIS A 142 0.66 -16.76 0.10
N ALA A 143 1.25 -16.48 1.24
CA ALA A 143 1.63 -17.49 2.22
C ALA A 143 1.00 -17.13 3.57
N GLY A 144 -0.02 -17.88 3.97
CA GLY A 144 -0.70 -17.76 5.26
C GLY A 144 -2.11 -17.17 5.16
N GLN A 145 -2.69 -16.87 6.32
CA GLN A 145 -4.03 -16.30 6.45
C GLN A 145 -3.93 -14.90 7.04
N VAL A 146 -4.51 -13.91 6.35
CA VAL A 146 -4.66 -12.55 6.87
C VAL A 146 -5.57 -12.56 8.10
N ARG A 147 -5.19 -11.79 9.11
CA ARG A 147 -5.92 -11.67 10.37
C ARG A 147 -6.13 -10.21 10.73
N LEU A 148 -7.28 -9.93 11.35
CA LEU A 148 -7.67 -8.61 11.84
C LEU A 148 -8.00 -8.76 13.32
N TRP A 149 -7.43 -7.89 14.14
CA TRP A 149 -7.84 -7.72 15.53
C TRP A 149 -8.32 -6.30 15.74
N VAL A 150 -9.36 -6.15 16.55
CA VAL A 150 -9.93 -4.86 16.92
C VAL A 150 -10.00 -4.81 18.45
N ARG A 151 -9.74 -3.64 19.03
CA ARG A 151 -9.91 -3.43 20.47
C ARG A 151 -11.39 -3.44 20.81
N ASP A 152 -11.80 -4.10 21.88
CA ASP A 152 -13.17 -4.08 22.37
C ASP A 152 -13.42 -2.95 23.40
N LEU A 153 -14.63 -2.91 23.97
CA LEU A 153 -14.99 -1.97 25.04
C LEU A 153 -14.33 -2.31 26.39
N GLY A 154 -13.92 -3.57 26.59
CA GLY A 154 -13.11 -4.03 27.71
C GLY A 154 -11.62 -3.69 27.57
N HIS A 155 -11.22 -3.04 26.47
CA HIS A 155 -9.85 -2.66 26.13
C HIS A 155 -8.93 -3.86 25.82
N GLU A 156 -9.47 -4.96 25.34
CA GLU A 156 -8.73 -6.14 24.89
C GLU A 156 -8.83 -6.31 23.36
N LEU A 157 -7.82 -6.92 22.74
CA LEU A 157 -7.85 -7.26 21.32
C LEU A 157 -8.59 -8.57 21.10
N TYR A 158 -9.55 -8.59 20.16
CA TYR A 158 -10.20 -9.81 19.69
C TYR A 158 -10.06 -9.98 18.19
N GLU A 159 -9.89 -11.22 17.73
CA GLU A 159 -9.78 -11.54 16.31
C GLU A 159 -11.16 -11.46 15.65
N VAL A 160 -11.25 -10.72 14.54
CA VAL A 160 -12.46 -10.54 13.74
C VAL A 160 -12.40 -11.42 12.50
N ASP A 161 -13.46 -12.19 12.27
CA ASP A 161 -13.68 -12.86 11.00
C ASP A 161 -14.04 -11.82 9.93
N TRP A 162 -13.04 -11.43 9.13
CA TRP A 162 -13.16 -10.36 8.14
C TRP A 162 -13.53 -10.86 6.73
N TRP A 163 -13.48 -12.17 6.47
CA TRP A 163 -13.59 -12.72 5.10
C TRP A 163 -15.02 -13.10 4.69
N ASN A 164 -15.96 -13.17 5.64
CA ASN A 164 -17.26 -13.81 5.41
C ASN A 164 -18.47 -12.85 5.28
N SER A 165 -18.25 -11.54 5.13
CA SER A 165 -19.28 -10.55 4.75
C SER A 165 -18.59 -9.20 4.60
N GLU A 166 -19.31 -8.15 4.17
CA GLU A 166 -18.96 -6.83 4.68
C GLU A 166 -18.98 -6.95 6.21
N ALA A 167 -17.83 -7.22 6.83
CA ALA A 167 -17.70 -7.28 8.27
C ALA A 167 -17.87 -5.85 8.77
N LYS A 168 -19.13 -5.41 8.84
CA LYS A 168 -19.58 -4.30 9.66
C LYS A 168 -19.47 -4.80 11.09
N SER A 169 -18.24 -4.95 11.59
CA SER A 169 -18.06 -4.94 13.02
C SER A 169 -18.28 -3.48 13.41
N LEU A 170 -19.55 -3.19 13.76
CA LEU A 170 -19.95 -1.96 14.42
C LEU A 170 -19.29 -1.99 15.81
N PHE A 171 -18.02 -1.64 15.85
CA PHE A 171 -17.35 -1.40 17.11
C PHE A 171 -17.71 0.01 17.59
N ASN A 172 -17.93 0.14 18.90
CA ASN A 172 -18.10 1.43 19.55
C ASN A 172 -16.88 1.59 20.45
N GLY A 173 -15.85 2.30 20.02
CA GLY A 173 -14.76 2.63 20.92
C GLY A 173 -13.74 3.58 20.31
N GLY A 174 -13.12 4.36 21.20
CA GLY A 174 -11.98 5.23 20.93
C GLY A 174 -12.19 6.30 19.87
N GLY A 175 -12.34 7.56 20.28
CA GLY A 175 -12.10 8.70 19.40
C GLY A 175 -10.60 8.93 19.19
N PRO A 176 -10.18 9.62 18.12
CA PRO A 176 -8.78 10.01 17.96
C PRO A 176 -8.38 11.05 19.02
N ALA A 177 -7.10 11.03 19.44
CA ALA A 177 -6.57 11.90 20.48
C ALA A 177 -6.53 13.40 20.12
N ASP A 178 -6.78 13.77 18.86
CA ASP A 178 -6.80 15.15 18.38
C ASP A 178 -8.08 15.93 18.75
N ARG A 179 -9.03 15.29 19.45
CA ARG A 179 -10.29 15.90 19.84
C ARG A 179 -10.30 16.29 21.31
N PRO A 180 -10.73 17.52 21.65
CA PRO A 180 -10.71 18.04 23.02
C PRO A 180 -11.77 17.40 23.94
N TYR A 181 -12.38 16.28 23.55
CA TYR A 181 -13.52 15.70 24.24
C TYR A 181 -13.22 14.28 24.72
N ASP A 182 -13.25 14.11 26.04
CA ASP A 182 -13.31 12.81 26.70
C ASP A 182 -14.64 12.13 26.34
N GLY A 183 -14.60 11.15 25.44
CA GLY A 183 -15.78 10.36 25.11
C GLY A 183 -15.54 9.32 24.04
N LEU A 184 -16.19 8.18 24.21
CA LEU A 184 -16.24 7.12 23.19
C LEU A 184 -16.96 7.65 21.95
N ILE A 185 -16.29 7.59 20.81
CA ILE A 185 -16.88 7.83 19.49
C ILE A 185 -17.22 6.45 18.91
N SER A 186 -18.37 6.35 18.23
CA SER A 186 -18.71 5.14 17.50
C SER A 186 -17.74 4.99 16.33
N THR A 187 -16.95 3.92 16.32
CA THR A 187 -15.85 3.72 15.37
C THR A 187 -15.95 2.33 14.77
N THR A 188 -16.37 2.26 13.51
CA THR A 188 -16.44 0.98 12.79
C THR A 188 -15.18 0.73 12.00
N VAL A 189 -14.76 -0.53 11.94
CA VAL A 189 -13.57 -0.97 11.21
C VAL A 189 -13.98 -2.06 10.22
N LYS A 190 -13.63 -1.87 8.95
CA LYS A 190 -13.83 -2.84 7.87
C LYS A 190 -12.50 -3.10 7.17
N LEU A 191 -12.28 -4.34 6.74
CA LEU A 191 -11.13 -4.73 5.92
C LEU A 191 -11.60 -5.18 4.54
N ASN A 192 -11.07 -4.59 3.47
CA ASN A 192 -11.35 -4.99 2.09
C ASN A 192 -10.09 -5.61 1.46
N SER A 193 -10.25 -6.63 0.62
CA SER A 193 -9.17 -7.09 -0.26
C SER A 193 -9.18 -6.26 -1.54
N LEU A 194 -8.01 -5.77 -1.93
CA LEU A 194 -7.77 -5.13 -3.23
C LEU A 194 -6.84 -6.05 -4.02
N ASP A 195 -7.32 -6.65 -5.10
CA ASP A 195 -6.60 -7.69 -5.85
C ASP A 195 -6.31 -7.30 -7.30
N LYS A 196 -6.58 -6.04 -7.67
CA LYS A 196 -6.34 -5.48 -9.00
C LYS A 196 -5.48 -4.22 -8.92
N LEU A 197 -4.65 -4.03 -9.94
CA LEU A 197 -3.76 -2.88 -10.05
C LEU A 197 -4.54 -1.54 -10.02
N ASP A 198 -5.63 -1.45 -10.78
CA ASP A 198 -6.44 -0.23 -10.87
C ASP A 198 -7.03 0.21 -9.53
N GLN A 199 -7.31 -0.74 -8.62
CA GLN A 199 -7.82 -0.42 -7.27
C GLN A 199 -6.79 0.32 -6.42
N LEU A 200 -5.49 0.14 -6.70
CA LEU A 200 -4.41 0.81 -5.98
C LEU A 200 -4.11 2.20 -6.55
N THR A 201 -4.49 2.50 -7.79
CA THR A 201 -4.12 3.76 -8.47
C THR A 201 -4.72 5.01 -7.81
N GLY A 202 -5.73 4.86 -6.95
CA GLY A 202 -6.27 5.94 -6.13
C GLY A 202 -5.36 6.39 -4.97
N TYR A 203 -4.24 5.73 -4.74
CA TYR A 203 -3.30 6.03 -3.65
C TYR A 203 -1.98 6.56 -4.20
N GLY A 204 -1.44 7.62 -3.57
CA GLY A 204 -0.31 8.40 -4.10
C GLY A 204 0.85 7.59 -4.71
N PRO A 205 1.51 6.68 -3.96
CA PRO A 205 2.62 5.88 -4.48
C PRO A 205 2.27 4.96 -5.67
N PHE A 206 0.99 4.65 -5.84
CA PHE A 206 0.49 3.73 -6.87
C PHE A 206 -0.20 4.44 -8.04
N ALA A 207 -0.37 5.77 -7.99
CA ALA A 207 -0.99 6.54 -9.06
C ALA A 207 -0.26 6.40 -10.41
N LYS A 208 1.07 6.20 -10.38
CA LYS A 208 1.93 5.95 -11.55
C LYS A 208 1.57 4.71 -12.37
N TYR A 209 0.78 3.80 -11.81
CA TYR A 209 0.31 2.60 -12.49
C TYR A 209 -1.00 2.81 -13.27
N GLN A 210 -1.62 3.99 -13.20
CA GLN A 210 -2.85 4.29 -13.90
C GLN A 210 -2.69 4.06 -15.41
N GLY A 211 -3.58 3.25 -15.98
CA GLY A 211 -3.59 2.95 -17.41
C GLY A 211 -2.55 1.92 -17.86
N ARG A 212 -1.77 1.33 -16.94
CA ARG A 212 -0.87 0.22 -17.29
C ARG A 212 -1.69 -1.06 -17.46
N THR A 213 -1.61 -1.63 -18.66
CA THR A 213 -2.46 -2.77 -19.08
C THR A 213 -1.88 -4.14 -18.70
N HIS A 214 -0.60 -4.20 -18.36
CA HIS A 214 0.12 -5.43 -18.04
C HIS A 214 0.73 -5.34 -16.64
N GLY A 215 0.04 -5.92 -15.67
CA GLY A 215 0.49 -5.93 -14.29
C GLY A 215 -0.56 -6.38 -13.31
N GLY A 216 -0.16 -6.42 -12.04
CA GLY A 216 -1.01 -6.82 -10.94
C GLY A 216 -0.82 -5.92 -9.73
N GLY A 217 -1.83 -5.91 -8.88
CA GLY A 217 -1.81 -5.25 -7.59
C GLY A 217 -2.41 -6.15 -6.53
N LYS A 218 -1.94 -6.03 -5.29
CA LYS A 218 -2.57 -6.65 -4.12
C LYS A 218 -2.40 -5.76 -2.89
N SER A 219 -3.44 -5.61 -2.08
CA SER A 219 -3.39 -4.94 -0.77
C SER A 219 -4.59 -5.30 0.09
N LEU A 220 -4.54 -4.92 1.36
CA LEU A 220 -5.71 -4.84 2.24
C LEU A 220 -6.02 -3.38 2.50
N GLU A 221 -7.28 -2.97 2.37
CA GLU A 221 -7.72 -1.64 2.75
C GLU A 221 -8.45 -1.70 4.10
N VAL A 222 -7.87 -1.07 5.12
CA VAL A 222 -8.53 -0.80 6.39
C VAL A 222 -9.36 0.46 6.24
N VAL A 223 -10.66 0.34 6.44
CA VAL A 223 -11.62 1.45 6.41
C VAL A 223 -12.10 1.68 7.84
N ILE A 224 -11.75 2.84 8.39
CA ILE A 224 -12.17 3.26 9.73
C ILE A 224 -13.20 4.36 9.57
N THR A 225 -14.39 4.16 10.12
CA THR A 225 -15.48 5.14 10.04
C THR A 225 -15.91 5.57 11.42
N GLN A 226 -15.73 6.85 11.72
CA GLN A 226 -16.05 7.47 12.99
C GLN A 226 -17.31 8.32 12.87
N THR A 227 -18.29 8.08 13.74
CA THR A 227 -19.53 8.85 13.80
C THR A 227 -19.49 9.80 14.99
N GLU A 228 -19.41 11.09 14.70
CA GLU A 228 -19.34 12.15 15.69
C GLU A 228 -20.66 12.29 16.46
N ARG A 229 -20.63 12.93 17.63
CA ARG A 229 -21.84 13.17 18.44
C ARG A 229 -22.94 13.96 17.71
N GLY A 230 -22.57 14.77 16.71
CA GLY A 230 -23.50 15.49 15.84
C GLY A 230 -24.07 14.66 14.68
N GLY A 231 -23.73 13.37 14.59
CA GLY A 231 -24.15 12.47 13.51
C GLY A 231 -23.32 12.59 12.23
N ALA A 232 -22.37 13.51 12.16
CA ALA A 232 -21.42 13.59 11.05
C ALA A 232 -20.50 12.36 11.06
N THR A 233 -20.18 11.84 9.87
CA THR A 233 -19.32 10.67 9.73
C THR A 233 -18.03 11.04 9.01
N LYS A 234 -16.89 10.62 9.56
CA LYS A 234 -15.58 10.73 8.91
C LYS A 234 -15.03 9.33 8.61
N THR A 235 -14.57 9.11 7.39
CA THR A 235 -14.00 7.84 6.95
C THR A 235 -12.55 8.02 6.57
N TYR A 236 -11.71 7.13 7.06
CA TYR A 236 -10.29 7.06 6.77
C TYR A 236 -9.96 5.74 6.09
N ARG A 237 -9.00 5.77 5.17
CA ARG A 237 -8.60 4.62 4.36
C ARG A 237 -7.10 4.42 4.47
N ILE A 238 -6.72 3.20 4.81
CA ILE A 238 -5.33 2.84 5.01
C ILE A 238 -5.08 1.58 4.20
N LEU A 239 -4.17 1.65 3.23
CA LEU A 239 -3.63 0.42 2.64
C LEU A 239 -2.67 -0.21 3.62
N ALA A 240 -2.79 -1.51 3.82
CA ALA A 240 -1.87 -2.35 4.57
C ALA A 240 -1.29 -3.40 3.62
N GLY A 241 0.03 -3.57 3.63
CA GLY A 241 0.72 -4.57 2.81
C GLY A 241 0.35 -4.49 1.33
N ALA A 242 0.64 -3.36 0.68
CA ALA A 242 0.39 -3.17 -0.74
C ALA A 242 1.58 -3.61 -1.58
N SER A 243 1.32 -4.26 -2.72
CA SER A 243 2.32 -4.59 -3.73
C SER A 243 1.73 -4.35 -5.11
N ALA A 244 2.49 -3.71 -5.98
CA ALA A 244 2.15 -3.55 -7.40
C ALA A 244 3.38 -3.85 -8.25
N ALA A 245 3.16 -4.52 -9.38
CA ALA A 245 4.21 -4.85 -10.34
C ALA A 245 3.64 -4.78 -11.77
N THR A 246 4.39 -4.18 -12.69
CA THR A 246 4.06 -4.11 -14.12
C THR A 246 5.22 -4.52 -14.99
N CYS A 247 4.89 -4.95 -16.18
CA CYS A 247 5.70 -5.29 -17.33
C CYS A 247 4.86 -4.93 -18.57
#